data_AF-F6RWY9-F1
#
_entry.id   AF-F6RWY9-F1
#
_cell.length_a   1.000
_cell.length_b   1.000
_cell.length_c   1.000
_cell.angle_alpha   90.00
_cell.angle_beta   90.00
_cell.angle_gamma   90.00
#
_symmetry.space_group_name_H-M   'P 1'
#
loop_
_entity.id
_entity.type
_entity.pdbx_description
1 polymer ?
#
loop_
_entity_poly.entity_id
_entity_poly.type
_entity_poly.pdbx_seq_one_letter_code
_entity_poly.pdbx_strand_id
1 'polypeptide(L)'
;MALLTPLPGSVRHGLARISGSLFIQNKTRDCGEQHAYQSGHDLLSSLPLQMMLYFNAFFFPFWIISEIITMELKFGRLSGYYQILLTTSLVILTLVESLRLYIGYVGNLHEKVPELAGFLILTLLIQLPLLLFLLTDNRNLLLPLDLAVHMIYLMFINAEIVISFLVLKTMTRQFALEYYLQQSEILVSKHVPVNRTLLRFQNTTTSIAEQYGSDALMY
;
A
#
# COMPACT_ATOMS: atom_id res chain seq x y z
N MET A 1 25.00 -24.92 35.95
CA MET A 1 25.55 -23.60 35.56
C MET A 1 24.84 -23.19 34.26
N ALA A 2 23.68 -22.53 34.37
CA ALA A 2 22.82 -22.25 33.22
C ALA A 2 23.33 -21.00 32.49
N LEU A 3 23.97 -21.25 31.36
CA LEU A 3 24.64 -20.29 30.50
C LEU A 3 23.57 -19.56 29.66
N LEU A 4 22.92 -18.56 30.25
CA LEU A 4 22.05 -17.62 29.51
C LEU A 4 22.96 -16.74 28.66
N THR A 5 23.28 -17.18 27.45
CA THR A 5 23.95 -16.35 26.46
C THR A 5 23.09 -15.11 26.20
N PRO A 6 23.58 -13.89 26.51
CA PRO A 6 22.80 -12.68 26.29
C PRO A 6 22.54 -12.52 24.79
N LEU A 7 21.27 -12.28 24.43
CA LEU A 7 20.85 -12.16 23.03
C LEU A 7 21.67 -11.10 22.27
N PRO A 8 22.00 -11.35 20.99
CA PRO A 8 22.78 -10.43 20.16
C PRO A 8 22.09 -9.06 20.02
N GLY A 9 22.89 -8.00 20.08
CA GLY A 9 22.43 -6.61 20.23
C GLY A 9 21.43 -6.13 19.17
N SER A 10 21.51 -6.64 17.94
CA SER A 10 20.57 -6.34 16.85
C SER A 10 19.14 -6.76 17.20
N VAL A 11 18.95 -7.92 17.83
CA VAL A 11 17.63 -8.42 18.26
C VAL A 11 17.10 -7.57 19.41
N ARG A 12 17.97 -7.18 20.33
CA ARG A 12 17.60 -6.31 21.46
C ARG A 12 17.14 -4.93 20.99
N HIS A 13 17.82 -4.33 20.02
CA HIS A 13 17.41 -3.05 19.44
C HIS A 13 16.07 -3.17 18.69
N GLY A 14 15.84 -4.28 17.98
CA GLY A 14 14.55 -4.58 17.35
C GLY A 14 13.41 -4.68 18.37
N LEU A 15 13.60 -5.50 19.42
CA LEU A 15 12.59 -5.69 20.47
C LEU A 15 12.34 -4.41 21.29
N ALA A 16 13.38 -3.63 21.58
CA ALA A 16 13.24 -2.34 22.27
C ALA A 16 12.47 -1.31 21.42
N ARG A 17 12.66 -1.31 20.10
CA ARG A 17 11.88 -0.45 19.18
C ARG A 17 10.41 -0.87 19.15
N ILE A 18 10.13 -2.17 19.04
CA ILE A 18 8.76 -2.71 19.06
C ILE A 18 8.08 -2.42 20.41
N SER A 19 8.77 -2.65 21.52
CA SER A 19 8.26 -2.36 22.86
C SER A 19 8.04 -0.85 23.06
N GLY A 20 9.01 -0.03 22.63
CA GLY A 20 8.92 1.43 22.73
C GLY A 20 7.73 2.00 21.98
N SER A 21 7.42 1.52 20.76
CA SER A 21 6.25 2.01 20.02
C SER A 21 4.93 1.64 20.70
N LEU A 22 4.83 0.44 21.28
CA LEU A 22 3.64 -0.01 22.00
C LEU A 22 3.42 0.75 23.32
N PHE A 23 4.48 1.03 24.08
CA PHE A 23 4.36 1.71 25.37
C PHE A 23 4.27 3.24 25.26
N ILE A 24 4.89 3.86 24.25
CA ILE A 24 4.75 5.31 24.00
C ILE A 24 3.33 5.66 23.55
N GLN A 25 2.65 4.76 22.85
CA GLN A 25 1.28 5.02 22.40
C GLN A 25 0.28 5.16 23.57
N ASN A 26 0.60 4.63 24.76
CA ASN A 26 -0.30 4.63 25.91
C ASN A 26 0.02 5.71 26.96
N LYS A 27 1.20 6.36 26.93
CA LYS A 27 1.56 7.34 27.96
C LYS A 27 1.19 8.76 27.50
N THR A 28 0.04 9.21 28.00
CA THR A 28 -0.45 10.60 28.10
C THR A 28 -0.82 11.32 26.79
N ARG A 29 -2.02 11.06 26.27
CA ARG A 29 -2.83 12.06 25.56
C ARG A 29 -4.00 12.49 26.45
N ASP A 30 -3.68 13.17 27.55
CA ASP A 30 -4.62 14.04 28.26
C ASP A 30 -4.60 15.42 27.58
N CYS A 31 -5.51 15.62 26.63
CA CYS A 31 -6.16 16.90 26.35
C CYS A 31 -7.25 16.65 25.30
N GLY A 32 -8.48 16.99 25.67
CA GLY A 32 -9.69 16.70 24.91
C GLY A 32 -9.72 17.29 23.49
N GLU A 33 -10.68 16.79 22.72
CA GLU A 33 -11.07 17.21 21.37
C GLU A 33 -10.51 16.46 20.16
N GLN A 34 -10.23 15.14 20.26
CA GLN A 34 -10.06 14.31 19.06
C GLN A 34 -10.74 12.93 19.13
N HIS A 35 -11.98 12.87 19.65
CA HIS A 35 -12.84 11.70 19.45
C HIS A 35 -13.25 11.45 17.98
N ALA A 36 -12.88 12.34 17.05
CA ALA A 36 -13.01 12.13 15.60
C ALA A 36 -11.73 11.65 14.91
N TYR A 37 -10.59 11.55 15.61
CA TYR A 37 -9.30 11.19 14.99
C TYR A 37 -8.80 9.76 15.32
N GLN A 38 -9.45 9.07 16.27
CA GLN A 38 -9.02 7.74 16.72
C GLN A 38 -9.43 6.59 15.77
N SER A 39 -10.34 6.80 14.82
CA SER A 39 -10.71 5.74 13.84
C SER A 39 -9.70 5.57 12.70
N GLY A 40 -8.58 6.30 12.70
CA GLY A 40 -7.67 6.40 11.55
C GLY A 40 -6.27 5.83 11.73
N HIS A 41 -5.94 5.13 12.82
CA HIS A 41 -4.55 4.71 13.09
C HIS A 41 -4.26 3.21 13.08
N ASP A 42 -5.24 2.32 13.29
CA ASP A 42 -4.90 0.90 13.57
C ASP A 42 -5.42 -0.13 12.56
N LEU A 43 -6.07 0.29 11.48
CA LEU A 43 -6.40 -0.62 10.37
C LEU A 43 -5.43 -0.39 9.22
N LEU A 44 -4.22 -0.90 9.47
CA LEU A 44 -3.34 -1.52 8.48
C LEU A 44 -4.21 -2.21 7.40
N SER A 45 -4.12 -1.76 6.14
CA SER A 45 -5.00 -2.16 5.03
C SER A 45 -6.48 -1.80 5.17
N SER A 46 -7.04 -1.20 4.12
CA SER A 46 -8.48 -0.90 4.09
C SER A 46 -9.30 -2.14 3.72
N LEU A 47 -10.01 -2.67 4.72
CA LEU A 47 -10.91 -3.81 4.54
C LEU A 47 -11.97 -3.56 3.45
N PRO A 48 -12.64 -2.39 3.36
CA PRO A 48 -13.66 -2.15 2.33
C PRO A 48 -13.10 -2.20 0.90
N LEU A 49 -11.88 -1.68 0.69
CA LEU A 49 -11.24 -1.73 -0.62
C LEU A 49 -10.93 -3.17 -1.01
N GLN A 50 -10.38 -3.98 -0.09
CA GLN A 50 -10.14 -5.40 -0.35
C GLN A 50 -11.42 -6.15 -0.72
N MET A 51 -12.52 -5.89 0.00
CA MET A 51 -13.81 -6.51 -0.30
C MET A 51 -14.30 -6.16 -1.71
N MET A 52 -14.20 -4.89 -2.11
CA MET A 52 -14.58 -4.47 -3.46
C MET A 52 -13.70 -5.11 -4.54
N LEU A 53 -12.38 -5.12 -4.34
CA LEU A 53 -11.44 -5.76 -5.26
C LEU A 53 -11.72 -7.26 -5.40
N TYR A 54 -12.05 -7.94 -4.30
CA TYR A 54 -12.41 -9.35 -4.31
C TYR A 54 -13.67 -9.62 -5.14
N PHE A 55 -14.73 -8.83 -4.93
CA PHE A 55 -15.95 -8.98 -5.72
C PHE A 55 -15.74 -8.64 -7.19
N ASN A 56 -14.94 -7.62 -7.50
CA ASN A 56 -14.62 -7.27 -8.88
C ASN A 56 -13.77 -8.38 -9.54
N ALA A 57 -12.80 -8.95 -8.84
CA ALA A 57 -12.03 -10.11 -9.33
C ALA A 57 -12.92 -11.32 -9.64
N PHE A 58 -13.94 -11.58 -8.83
CA PHE A 58 -14.90 -12.65 -9.08
C PHE A 58 -15.82 -12.34 -10.27
N PHE A 59 -16.25 -11.09 -10.43
CA PHE A 59 -17.08 -10.65 -11.55
C PHE A 59 -16.33 -10.63 -12.88
N PHE A 60 -15.02 -10.37 -12.85
CA PHE A 60 -14.20 -10.15 -14.04
C PHE A 60 -14.23 -11.27 -15.09
N PRO A 61 -14.10 -12.57 -14.75
CA PRO A 61 -14.29 -13.66 -15.72
C PRO A 61 -15.67 -13.64 -16.41
N PHE A 62 -16.74 -13.31 -15.68
CA PHE A 62 -18.08 -13.19 -16.26
C PHE A 62 -18.17 -12.00 -17.21
N TRP A 63 -17.52 -10.88 -16.88
CA TRP A 63 -17.42 -9.73 -17.77
C TRP A 63 -16.73 -10.12 -19.09
N ILE A 64 -15.59 -10.81 -19.05
CA ILE A 64 -14.86 -11.27 -20.25
C ILE A 64 -15.74 -12.18 -21.11
N ILE A 65 -16.36 -13.20 -20.49
CA ILE A 65 -17.21 -14.15 -21.23
C ILE A 65 -18.38 -13.44 -21.89
N SER A 66 -19.04 -12.53 -21.16
CA SER A 66 -20.13 -11.73 -21.70
C SER A 66 -19.68 -10.91 -22.91
N GLU A 67 -18.54 -10.21 -22.80
CA GLU A 67 -18.04 -9.35 -23.88
C GLU A 67 -17.61 -10.17 -25.11
N ILE A 68 -17.06 -11.36 -24.92
CA ILE A 68 -16.75 -12.27 -26.04
C ILE A 68 -18.04 -12.70 -26.75
N ILE A 69 -19.05 -13.13 -25.99
CA ILE A 69 -20.34 -13.56 -26.56
C ILE A 69 -20.99 -12.42 -27.33
N THR A 70 -21.04 -11.22 -26.74
CA THR A 70 -21.70 -10.07 -27.38
C THR A 70 -20.90 -9.57 -28.57
N MET A 71 -19.56 -9.61 -28.51
CA MET A 71 -18.68 -9.35 -29.65
C MET A 71 -19.02 -10.25 -30.83
N GLU A 72 -19.07 -11.57 -30.63
CA GLU A 72 -19.42 -12.54 -31.69
C GLU A 72 -20.79 -12.23 -32.31
N LEU A 73 -21.78 -11.90 -31.48
CA LEU A 73 -23.15 -11.60 -31.94
C LEU A 73 -23.25 -10.31 -32.78
N LYS A 74 -22.36 -9.33 -32.55
CA LYS A 74 -22.35 -8.04 -33.26
C LYS A 74 -21.27 -7.95 -34.33
N PHE A 75 -20.29 -8.85 -34.36
CA PHE A 75 -19.10 -8.77 -35.20
C PHE A 75 -19.42 -8.57 -36.68
N GLY A 76 -20.30 -9.40 -37.25
CA GLY A 76 -20.68 -9.33 -38.66
C GLY A 76 -21.52 -8.12 -39.06
N ARG A 77 -22.06 -7.34 -38.09
CA ARG A 77 -22.87 -6.14 -38.35
C ARG A 77 -22.07 -4.85 -38.25
N LEU A 78 -20.87 -4.90 -37.67
CA LEU A 78 -20.01 -3.75 -37.47
C LEU A 78 -19.14 -3.50 -38.71
N SER A 79 -18.74 -2.24 -38.92
CA SER A 79 -17.72 -1.92 -39.93
C SER A 79 -16.35 -2.45 -39.50
N GLY A 80 -15.47 -2.72 -40.47
CA GLY A 80 -14.15 -3.31 -40.20
C GLY A 80 -13.28 -2.51 -39.22
N TYR A 81 -13.33 -1.18 -39.25
CA TYR A 81 -12.58 -0.36 -38.29
C TYR A 81 -13.14 -0.47 -36.86
N TYR A 82 -14.47 -0.61 -36.70
CA TYR A 82 -15.10 -0.82 -35.40
C TYR A 82 -14.80 -2.20 -34.83
N GLN A 83 -14.75 -3.23 -35.68
CA GLN A 83 -14.33 -4.57 -35.26
C GLN A 83 -12.94 -4.54 -34.59
N ILE A 84 -11.96 -3.88 -35.24
CA ILE A 84 -10.61 -3.74 -34.70
C ILE A 84 -10.61 -2.95 -33.40
N LEU A 85 -11.33 -1.82 -33.36
CA LEU A 85 -11.40 -0.93 -32.21
C LEU A 85 -11.97 -1.66 -30.98
N LEU A 86 -13.13 -2.30 -31.11
CA LEU A 86 -13.75 -3.03 -29.99
C LEU A 86 -12.90 -4.23 -29.56
N THR A 87 -12.33 -4.98 -30.52
CA THR A 87 -11.48 -6.14 -30.20
C THR A 87 -10.25 -5.71 -29.42
N THR A 88 -9.62 -4.62 -29.85
CA THR A 88 -8.47 -4.04 -29.17
C THR A 88 -8.86 -3.52 -27.78
N SER A 89 -10.04 -2.91 -27.66
CA SER A 89 -10.57 -2.42 -26.37
C SER A 89 -10.78 -3.57 -25.38
N LEU A 90 -11.34 -4.70 -25.83
CA LEU A 90 -11.48 -5.92 -25.03
C LEU A 90 -10.12 -6.44 -24.54
N VAL A 91 -9.12 -6.52 -25.43
CA VAL A 91 -7.76 -6.97 -25.06
C VAL A 91 -7.13 -6.01 -24.04
N ILE A 92 -7.18 -4.71 -24.29
CA ILE A 92 -6.61 -3.69 -23.39
C ILE A 92 -7.31 -3.74 -22.03
N LEU A 93 -8.64 -3.72 -21.98
CA LEU A 93 -9.39 -3.78 -20.72
C LEU A 93 -9.08 -5.05 -19.94
N THR A 94 -8.97 -6.20 -20.61
CA THR A 94 -8.66 -7.48 -19.94
C THR A 94 -7.26 -7.45 -19.31
N LEU A 95 -6.26 -6.98 -20.04
CA LEU A 95 -4.88 -6.90 -19.54
C LEU A 95 -4.76 -5.88 -18.40
N VAL A 96 -5.34 -4.70 -18.60
CA VAL A 96 -5.31 -3.60 -17.63
C VAL A 96 -6.07 -3.96 -16.37
N GLU A 97 -7.24 -4.59 -16.47
CA GLU A 97 -8.02 -4.98 -15.30
C GLU A 97 -7.30 -6.03 -14.47
N SER A 98 -6.67 -7.01 -15.11
CA SER A 98 -5.84 -8.01 -14.43
C SER A 98 -4.71 -7.35 -13.64
N LEU A 99 -3.98 -6.42 -14.27
CA LEU A 99 -2.91 -5.67 -13.63
C LEU A 99 -3.43 -4.76 -12.51
N ARG A 100 -4.56 -4.10 -12.74
CA ARG A 100 -5.19 -3.18 -11.80
C ARG A 100 -5.64 -3.92 -10.54
N LEU A 101 -6.32 -5.05 -10.68
CA LEU A 101 -6.70 -5.91 -9.56
C LEU A 101 -5.47 -6.36 -8.76
N TYR A 102 -4.40 -6.80 -9.44
CA TYR A 102 -3.17 -7.23 -8.79
C TYR A 102 -2.50 -6.11 -8.00
N ILE A 103 -2.27 -4.96 -8.62
CA ILE A 103 -1.61 -3.82 -7.97
C ILE A 103 -2.48 -3.26 -6.85
N GLY A 104 -3.81 -3.19 -7.02
CA GLY A 104 -4.73 -2.75 -5.97
C GLY A 104 -4.69 -3.68 -4.75
N TYR A 105 -4.71 -4.99 -4.99
CA TYR A 105 -4.60 -6.00 -3.94
C TYR A 105 -3.28 -5.86 -3.16
N VAL A 106 -2.16 -5.85 -3.87
CA VAL A 106 -0.80 -5.75 -3.30
C VAL A 106 -0.60 -4.40 -2.60
N GLY A 107 -1.02 -3.30 -3.23
CA GLY A 107 -0.83 -1.95 -2.72
C GLY A 107 -1.59 -1.69 -1.43
N ASN A 108 -2.81 -2.22 -1.30
CA ASN A 108 -3.59 -2.07 -0.08
C ASN A 108 -3.14 -3.03 1.04
N LEU A 109 -2.80 -4.29 0.74
CA LEU A 109 -2.32 -5.24 1.75
C LEU A 109 -0.92 -4.92 2.29
N HIS A 110 -0.01 -4.48 1.42
CA HIS A 110 1.33 -4.10 1.81
C HIS A 110 1.46 -2.61 2.13
N GLU A 111 0.36 -1.86 2.11
CA GLU A 111 0.30 -0.43 2.45
C GLU A 111 1.26 0.42 1.64
N LYS A 112 1.48 0.03 0.38
CA LYS A 112 2.42 0.72 -0.48
C LYS A 112 1.71 1.81 -1.28
N VAL A 113 1.99 3.04 -0.87
CA VAL A 113 1.51 4.27 -1.52
C VAL A 113 1.73 4.27 -3.04
N PRO A 114 2.92 3.93 -3.59
CA PRO A 114 3.13 3.99 -5.03
C PRO A 114 2.28 2.98 -5.82
N GLU A 115 2.11 1.76 -5.31
CA GLU A 115 1.24 0.75 -5.91
C GLU A 115 -0.22 1.21 -5.89
N LEU A 116 -0.73 1.72 -4.77
CA LEU A 116 -2.10 2.23 -4.69
C LEU A 116 -2.33 3.47 -5.58
N ALA A 117 -1.32 4.32 -5.75
CA ALA A 117 -1.37 5.40 -6.73
C ALA A 117 -1.41 4.85 -8.16
N GLY A 118 -0.60 3.85 -8.48
CA GLY A 118 -0.63 3.16 -9.78
C GLY A 118 -1.99 2.52 -10.07
N PHE A 119 -2.62 1.91 -9.07
CA PHE A 119 -3.99 1.41 -9.14
C PHE A 119 -4.99 2.50 -9.56
N LEU A 120 -4.96 3.66 -8.90
CA LEU A 120 -5.83 4.80 -9.22
C LEU A 120 -5.56 5.36 -10.62
N ILE A 121 -4.29 5.45 -11.01
CA ILE A 121 -3.88 5.93 -12.35
C ILE A 121 -4.41 4.99 -13.43
N LEU A 122 -4.23 3.67 -13.30
CA LEU A 122 -4.75 2.69 -14.25
C LEU A 122 -6.28 2.78 -14.37
N THR A 123 -6.95 2.90 -13.22
CA THR A 123 -8.41 2.99 -13.16
C THR A 123 -8.92 4.27 -13.83
N LEU A 124 -8.33 5.43 -13.53
CA LEU A 124 -8.80 6.73 -14.01
C LEU A 124 -8.37 7.06 -15.44
N LEU A 125 -7.15 6.70 -15.85
CA LEU A 125 -6.61 7.11 -17.15
C LEU A 125 -6.88 6.11 -18.25
N ILE A 126 -6.95 4.82 -17.94
CA ILE A 126 -7.13 3.78 -18.97
C ILE A 126 -8.52 3.18 -18.86
N GLN A 127 -8.89 2.70 -17.68
CA GLN A 127 -10.09 1.88 -17.55
C GLN A 127 -11.37 2.69 -17.67
N LEU A 128 -11.48 3.81 -16.95
CA LEU A 128 -12.67 4.65 -16.96
C LEU A 128 -12.94 5.27 -18.35
N PRO A 129 -11.96 5.88 -19.05
CA PRO A 129 -12.21 6.46 -20.37
C PRO A 129 -12.56 5.41 -21.42
N LEU A 130 -11.91 4.24 -21.36
CA LEU A 130 -12.17 3.15 -22.30
C LEU A 130 -13.54 2.50 -22.06
N LEU A 131 -13.94 2.34 -20.79
CA LEU A 131 -15.27 1.88 -20.42
C LEU A 131 -16.36 2.89 -20.82
N LEU A 132 -16.13 4.18 -20.60
CA LEU A 132 -17.05 5.23 -21.02
C LEU A 132 -17.16 5.31 -22.54
N PHE A 133 -16.06 5.11 -23.26
CA PHE A 133 -16.07 5.02 -24.72
C PHE A 133 -17.00 3.89 -25.20
N LEU A 134 -16.90 2.69 -24.60
CA LEU A 134 -17.76 1.56 -24.95
C LEU A 134 -19.25 1.86 -24.72
N LEU A 135 -19.58 2.57 -23.63
CA LEU A 135 -20.95 2.92 -23.25
C LEU A 135 -21.55 4.10 -24.03
N THR A 136 -20.75 5.10 -24.40
CA THR A 136 -21.24 6.39 -24.93
C THR A 136 -21.33 6.40 -26.46
N ASP A 137 -20.57 5.55 -27.15
CA ASP A 137 -20.55 5.59 -28.61
C ASP A 137 -21.86 5.05 -29.22
N ASN A 138 -22.66 5.95 -29.78
CA ASN A 138 -23.92 5.64 -30.44
C ASN A 138 -23.77 4.74 -31.68
N ARG A 139 -22.56 4.66 -32.26
CA ARG A 139 -22.28 3.77 -33.40
C ARG A 139 -22.02 2.33 -32.96
N ASN A 140 -21.74 2.13 -31.68
CA ASN A 140 -21.64 0.80 -31.11
C ASN A 140 -23.06 0.22 -30.99
N LEU A 141 -23.27 -0.98 -31.55
CA LEU A 141 -24.49 -1.74 -31.33
C LEU A 141 -24.47 -2.28 -29.89
N LEU A 142 -24.85 -1.44 -28.94
CA LEU A 142 -24.91 -1.79 -27.52
C LEU A 142 -26.03 -2.81 -27.30
N LEU A 143 -25.65 -4.07 -27.11
CA LEU A 143 -26.61 -5.10 -26.73
C LEU A 143 -27.09 -4.84 -25.30
N PRO A 144 -28.33 -5.22 -24.93
CA PRO A 144 -28.80 -5.08 -23.56
C PRO A 144 -27.91 -5.77 -22.53
N LEU A 145 -27.30 -6.90 -22.93
CA LEU A 145 -26.31 -7.63 -22.12
C LEU A 145 -25.03 -6.80 -21.91
N ASP A 146 -24.49 -6.17 -22.98
CA ASP A 146 -23.35 -5.25 -22.88
C ASP A 146 -23.66 -4.16 -21.87
N LEU A 147 -24.80 -3.48 -22.04
CA LEU A 147 -25.17 -2.37 -21.18
C LEU A 147 -25.24 -2.82 -19.71
N ALA A 148 -25.92 -3.92 -19.40
CA ALA A 148 -26.04 -4.41 -18.03
C ALA A 148 -24.67 -4.71 -17.39
N VAL A 149 -23.81 -5.42 -18.12
CA VAL A 149 -22.49 -5.84 -17.63
C VAL A 149 -21.55 -4.64 -17.46
N HIS A 150 -21.54 -3.71 -18.41
CA HIS A 150 -20.77 -2.47 -18.30
C HIS A 150 -21.26 -1.56 -17.18
N MET A 151 -22.57 -1.47 -16.92
CA MET A 151 -23.11 -0.66 -15.82
C MET A 151 -22.73 -1.22 -14.45
N ILE A 152 -22.78 -2.55 -14.27
CA ILE A 152 -22.31 -3.21 -13.04
C ILE A 152 -20.81 -2.95 -12.86
N TYR A 153 -20.03 -3.10 -13.91
CA TYR A 153 -18.58 -2.86 -13.87
C TYR A 153 -18.25 -1.39 -13.55
N LEU A 154 -18.98 -0.45 -14.15
CA LEU A 154 -18.84 0.97 -13.88
C LEU A 154 -19.15 1.30 -12.41
N MET A 155 -20.16 0.65 -11.83
CA MET A 155 -20.48 0.81 -10.40
C MET A 155 -19.32 0.35 -9.51
N PHE A 156 -18.72 -0.82 -9.79
CA PHE A 156 -17.55 -1.31 -9.06
C PHE A 156 -16.38 -0.32 -9.14
N ILE A 157 -16.01 0.08 -10.36
CA ILE A 157 -14.90 1.01 -10.59
C ILE A 157 -15.10 2.34 -9.86
N ASN A 158 -16.30 2.92 -9.90
CA ASN A 158 -16.56 4.19 -9.22
C ASN A 158 -16.44 4.05 -7.70
N ALA A 159 -16.98 2.96 -7.12
CA ALA A 159 -16.84 2.70 -5.69
C ALA A 159 -15.36 2.51 -5.29
N GLU A 160 -14.61 1.74 -6.08
CA GLU A 160 -13.18 1.52 -5.88
C GLU A 160 -12.36 2.81 -5.98
N ILE A 161 -12.65 3.70 -6.94
CA ILE A 161 -12.00 5.02 -7.05
C ILE A 161 -12.21 5.83 -5.77
N VAL A 162 -13.45 5.93 -5.29
CA VAL A 162 -13.76 6.72 -4.09
C VAL A 162 -13.05 6.15 -2.87
N ILE A 163 -13.15 4.84 -2.63
CA ILE A 163 -12.53 4.20 -1.48
C ILE A 163 -11.01 4.29 -1.57
N SER A 164 -10.41 3.92 -2.71
CA SER A 164 -8.96 3.96 -2.88
C SER A 164 -8.38 5.36 -2.74
N PHE A 165 -9.09 6.40 -3.18
CA PHE A 165 -8.66 7.78 -2.97
C PHE A 165 -8.59 8.16 -1.48
N LEU A 166 -9.61 7.78 -0.70
CA LEU A 166 -9.63 8.01 0.75
C LEU A 166 -8.49 7.25 1.46
N VAL A 167 -8.22 6.02 1.02
CA VAL A 167 -7.15 5.18 1.55
C VAL A 167 -5.80 5.77 1.21
N LEU A 168 -5.58 6.17 -0.05
CA LEU A 168 -4.33 6.77 -0.50
C LEU A 168 -4.02 8.06 0.29
N LYS A 169 -5.02 8.94 0.48
CA LYS A 169 -4.86 10.15 1.30
C LYS A 169 -4.41 9.85 2.73
N THR A 170 -4.94 8.78 3.32
CA THR A 170 -4.60 8.35 4.68
C THR A 170 -3.17 7.81 4.74
N MET A 171 -2.82 6.92 3.81
CA MET A 171 -1.48 6.31 3.72
C MET A 171 -0.39 7.35 3.44
N THR A 172 -0.62 8.31 2.53
CA THR A 172 0.35 9.38 2.24
C THR A 172 0.61 10.26 3.46
N ARG A 173 -0.41 10.53 4.30
CA ARG A 173 -0.24 11.29 5.53
C ARG A 173 0.64 10.54 6.55
N GLN A 174 0.43 9.23 6.69
CA GLN A 174 1.24 8.39 7.57
C GLN A 174 2.69 8.33 7.09
N PHE A 175 2.90 8.09 5.79
CA PHE A 175 4.23 8.09 5.19
C PHE A 175 4.97 9.42 5.38
N ALA A 176 4.26 10.55 5.20
CA ALA A 176 4.85 11.87 5.44
C ALA A 176 5.28 12.02 6.91
N LEU A 177 4.46 11.58 7.86
CA LEU A 177 4.78 11.63 9.29
C LEU A 177 6.04 10.82 9.62
N GLU A 178 6.13 9.59 9.12
CA GLU A 178 7.32 8.74 9.30
C GLU A 178 8.59 9.40 8.74
N TYR A 179 8.47 10.01 7.56
CA TYR A 179 9.58 10.74 6.94
C TYR A 179 10.03 11.96 7.76
N TYR A 180 9.09 12.72 8.33
CA TYR A 180 9.43 13.83 9.23
C TYR A 180 10.09 13.36 10.52
N LEU A 181 9.60 12.27 11.12
CA LEU A 181 10.19 11.69 12.32
C LEU A 181 11.61 11.20 12.06
N GLN A 182 11.83 10.45 10.97
CA GLN A 182 13.15 9.97 10.60
C GLN A 182 14.14 11.12 10.37
N GLN A 183 13.71 12.19 9.70
CA GLN A 183 14.56 13.38 9.54
C GLN A 183 14.88 14.03 10.88
N SER A 184 13.90 14.13 11.79
CA SER A 184 14.12 14.71 13.12
C SER A 184 15.15 13.88 13.93
N GLU A 185 15.07 12.55 13.88
CA GLU A 185 16.04 11.65 14.53
C GLU A 185 17.45 11.78 13.94
N ILE A 186 17.56 11.90 12.61
CA ILE A 186 18.84 12.15 11.93
C ILE A 186 19.42 13.51 12.36
N LEU A 187 18.60 14.55 12.48
CA LEU A 187 19.05 15.86 12.95
C LEU A 187 19.48 15.81 14.43
N VAL A 188 18.70 15.17 15.31
CA VAL A 188 19.05 15.02 16.73
C VAL A 188 20.35 14.23 16.88
N SER A 189 20.52 13.12 16.18
CA SER A 189 21.76 12.32 16.24
C SER A 189 23.00 13.03 15.69
N LYS A 190 22.82 14.02 14.81
CA LYS A 190 23.91 14.89 14.33
C LYS A 190 24.28 15.98 15.33
N HIS A 191 23.30 16.56 16.03
CA HIS A 191 23.51 17.68 16.97
C HIS A 191 23.83 17.22 18.40
N VAL A 192 23.38 16.04 18.80
CA VAL A 192 23.88 15.33 19.98
C VAL A 192 25.01 14.44 19.48
N PRO A 193 26.28 14.87 19.51
CA PRO A 193 27.36 13.91 19.34
C PRO A 193 27.17 12.90 20.46
N VAL A 194 26.65 11.72 20.15
CA VAL A 194 26.81 10.53 21.00
C VAL A 194 28.29 10.54 21.28
N ASN A 195 28.62 10.82 22.54
CA ASN A 195 29.95 11.18 22.99
C ASN A 195 30.89 10.06 22.54
N ARG A 196 31.43 10.18 21.32
CA ARG A 196 32.45 9.29 20.79
C ARG A 196 33.69 9.45 21.65
N THR A 197 33.84 10.63 22.27
CA THR A 197 34.60 10.93 23.47
C THR A 197 34.26 10.02 24.64
N LEU A 198 33.02 9.95 25.16
CA LEU A 198 32.67 9.05 26.29
C LEU A 198 32.84 7.57 25.95
N LEU A 199 32.51 7.11 24.75
CA LEU A 199 32.80 5.73 24.34
C LEU A 199 34.31 5.47 24.24
N ARG A 200 35.10 6.44 23.74
CA ARG A 200 36.57 6.34 23.77
C ARG A 200 37.10 6.36 25.20
N PHE A 201 36.55 7.21 26.07
CA PHE A 201 36.90 7.27 27.50
C PHE A 201 36.52 5.98 28.22
N GLN A 202 35.33 5.41 27.98
CA GLN A 202 34.93 4.11 28.54
C GLN A 202 35.88 3.00 28.07
N ASN A 203 36.15 2.92 26.77
CA ASN A 203 37.09 1.91 26.22
C ASN A 203 38.52 2.10 26.77
N THR A 204 38.96 3.34 27.01
CA THR A 204 40.25 3.61 27.66
C THR A 204 40.23 3.19 29.14
N THR A 205 39.14 3.47 29.88
CA THR A 205 39.03 3.05 31.28
C THR A 205 38.97 1.54 31.44
N THR A 206 38.32 0.81 30.53
CA THR A 206 38.31 -0.66 30.54
C THR A 206 39.68 -1.22 30.21
N SER A 207 40.39 -0.65 29.24
CA SER A 207 41.78 -1.05 28.93
C SER A 207 42.74 -0.80 30.09
N ILE A 208 42.60 0.33 30.81
CA ILE A 208 43.39 0.61 32.01
C ILE A 208 43.06 -0.40 33.12
N ALA A 209 41.78 -0.69 33.36
CA ALA A 209 41.36 -1.67 34.36
C ALA A 209 41.84 -3.10 34.04
N GLU A 210 41.83 -3.51 32.77
CA GLU A 210 42.39 -4.79 32.31
C GLU A 210 43.90 -4.85 32.52
N GLN A 211 44.63 -3.75 32.26
CA GLN A 211 46.07 -3.69 32.48
C GLN A 211 46.44 -3.79 33.97
N TYR A 212 45.74 -3.07 34.85
CA TYR A 212 45.93 -3.22 36.31
C TYR A 212 45.56 -4.62 36.81
N GLY A 213 44.54 -5.25 36.24
CA GLY A 213 44.17 -6.63 36.55
C GLY A 213 45.26 -7.64 36.16
N SER A 214 45.92 -7.45 35.02
CA SER A 214 47.06 -8.27 34.59
C SER A 214 48.31 -8.04 35.44
N ASP A 215 48.62 -6.79 35.79
CA ASP A 215 49.79 -6.47 36.64
C ASP A 215 49.62 -7.01 38.06
N ALA A 216 48.40 -7.02 38.61
CA ALA A 216 48.10 -7.58 39.93
C ALA A 216 48.20 -9.12 40.00
N LEU A 217 48.14 -9.83 38.87
CA LEU A 217 48.32 -11.29 38.80
C LEU A 217 49.78 -11.71 38.57
N MET A 218 50.69 -10.76 38.33
CA MET A 218 52.13 -11.00 38.16
C MET A 218 52.92 -10.97 39.49
N TYR A 219 52.25 -10.71 40.61
CA TYR A 219 52.80 -10.78 41.97
C TYR A 219 52.06 -11.83 42.80
#